data_AF-A0A7W1W9Z9-F1
#
_entry.id   AF-A0A7W1W9Z9-F1
#
_cell.length_a   1.000
_cell.length_b   1.000
_cell.length_c   1.000
_cell.angle_alpha   90.00
_cell.angle_beta   90.00
_cell.angle_gamma   90.00
#
_symmetry.space_group_name_H-M   'P 1'
#
loop_
_entity.id
_entity.type
_entity.pdbx_description
1 polymer ?
#
loop_
_entity_poly.entity_id
_entity_poly.type
_entity_poly.pdbx_seq_one_letter_code
_entity_poly.pdbx_strand_id
1 'polypeptide(L)'
;KSGRRFFLVISVHGEKISAMREDGEGTTFALSHVNRVYEKIYLIKDASVEQAFDEIHAGKNPPLDEPKLSLKKDGADETVEIINFLIEKFFPENLSEEAKRSAANFLWECWDDAEFLEKTTRDIDYLKSEIWLPFEHRARVLHHFGYLDFPSQKVTTRGKWLADLRVDRPLLVGEALRHGLFEKLQTKQVAGLMAALAADSDRNYGELYLSDEILDVLTKFEDIIFNVSNVEWKNGVEPAPEMNFSAAATAERWADGMAWSDLVFQTKAEEGDLVRLLSRTGEALMQVAHLKDSNTEAAAIARTTAEVVLREPIR
;
A
#
# COMPACT_ATOMS: atom_id res chain seq x y z
N LYS A 1 32.67 -4.91 22.55
CA LYS A 1 32.46 -6.00 21.56
C LYS A 1 31.83 -5.38 20.32
N SER A 2 32.60 -5.16 19.25
CA SER A 2 32.06 -4.64 17.98
C SER A 2 31.24 -5.75 17.33
N GLY A 3 29.94 -5.76 17.58
CA GLY A 3 29.01 -6.81 17.15
C GLY A 3 28.70 -6.66 15.67
N ARG A 4 29.06 -7.67 14.87
CA ARG A 4 28.58 -7.78 13.48
C ARG A 4 27.06 -7.84 13.53
N ARG A 5 26.38 -6.88 12.90
CA ARG A 5 24.92 -6.89 12.74
C ARG A 5 24.59 -7.59 11.42
N PHE A 6 23.76 -8.61 11.50
CA PHE A 6 23.22 -9.30 10.33
C PHE A 6 21.91 -8.65 9.92
N PHE A 7 21.60 -8.72 8.64
CA PHE A 7 20.35 -8.23 8.08
C PHE A 7 19.83 -9.26 7.08
N LEU A 8 18.51 -9.48 7.09
CA LEU A 8 17.84 -10.26 6.06
C LEU A 8 17.45 -9.32 4.93
N VAL A 9 18.08 -9.43 3.77
CA VAL A 9 17.78 -8.58 2.61
C VAL A 9 16.42 -8.98 2.03
N ILE A 10 15.51 -8.01 1.93
CA ILE A 10 14.16 -8.19 1.37
C ILE A 10 14.17 -7.83 -0.12
N SER A 11 14.74 -6.67 -0.46
CA SER A 11 14.85 -6.22 -1.85
C SER A 11 16.06 -5.30 -2.06
N VAL A 12 16.53 -5.24 -3.30
CA VAL A 12 17.61 -4.35 -3.74
C VAL A 12 17.08 -3.53 -4.93
N HIS A 13 17.11 -2.21 -4.79
CA HIS A 13 16.67 -1.27 -5.83
C HIS A 13 17.79 -0.26 -6.11
N GLY A 14 18.46 -0.42 -7.24
CA GLY A 14 19.65 0.35 -7.58
C GLY A 14 20.74 0.19 -6.52
N GLU A 15 21.18 1.30 -5.92
CA GLU A 15 22.17 1.30 -4.84
C GLU A 15 21.56 1.20 -3.42
N LYS A 16 20.24 1.05 -3.29
CA LYS A 16 19.57 0.95 -1.99
C LYS A 16 19.09 -0.46 -1.71
N ILE A 17 19.27 -0.90 -0.47
CA ILE A 17 18.80 -2.18 0.04
C ILE A 17 17.71 -1.93 1.07
N SER A 18 16.59 -2.61 0.92
CA SER A 18 15.59 -2.80 1.97
C SER A 18 15.86 -4.13 2.67
N ALA A 19 16.03 -4.09 3.98
CA ALA A 19 16.37 -5.26 4.77
C ALA A 19 15.63 -5.26 6.11
N MET A 20 15.60 -6.42 6.76
CA MET A 20 15.02 -6.61 8.08
C MET A 20 16.10 -6.96 9.10
N ARG A 21 15.91 -6.47 10.31
CA ARG A 21 16.73 -6.78 11.48
C ARG A 21 16.21 -8.03 12.20
N GLU A 22 17.00 -8.52 13.14
CA GLU A 22 16.67 -9.67 13.99
C GLU A 22 15.45 -9.40 14.90
N ASP A 23 15.20 -8.14 15.25
CA ASP A 23 14.02 -7.68 16.01
C ASP A 23 12.75 -7.54 15.14
N GLY A 24 12.83 -7.84 13.83
CA GLY A 24 11.73 -7.71 12.88
C GLY A 24 11.55 -6.30 12.33
N GLU A 25 12.32 -5.30 12.78
CA GLU A 25 12.20 -3.94 12.23
C GLU A 25 12.82 -3.84 10.83
N GLY A 26 12.09 -3.20 9.91
CA GLY A 26 12.57 -2.86 8.58
C GLY A 26 13.56 -1.70 8.60
N THR A 27 14.59 -1.78 7.75
CA THR A 27 15.60 -0.73 7.58
C THR A 27 16.00 -0.62 6.11
N THR A 28 16.44 0.57 5.70
CA THR A 28 17.00 0.80 4.36
C THR A 28 18.41 1.35 4.48
N PHE A 29 19.36 0.83 3.69
CA PHE A 29 20.74 1.32 3.65
C PHE A 29 21.36 1.15 2.25
N ALA A 30 22.47 1.83 1.99
CA ALA A 30 23.14 1.73 0.69
C ALA A 30 23.88 0.39 0.54
N LEU A 31 23.87 -0.19 -0.66
CA LEU A 31 24.53 -1.46 -1.04
C LEU A 31 26.02 -1.45 -0.67
N SER A 32 26.67 -0.29 -0.75
CA SER A 32 28.07 -0.08 -0.35
C SER A 32 28.37 -0.37 1.14
N HIS A 33 27.36 -0.44 2.00
CA HIS A 33 27.54 -0.82 3.41
C HIS A 33 27.50 -2.33 3.65
N VAL A 34 27.24 -3.14 2.62
CA VAL A 34 27.27 -4.60 2.72
C VAL A 34 28.72 -5.09 2.69
N ASN A 35 29.16 -5.69 3.79
CA ASN A 35 30.52 -6.24 3.89
C ASN A 35 30.62 -7.70 3.48
N ARG A 36 29.53 -8.46 3.58
CA ARG A 36 29.51 -9.90 3.34
C ARG A 36 28.09 -10.40 3.09
N VAL A 37 27.93 -11.19 2.03
CA VAL A 37 26.69 -11.90 1.69
C VAL A 37 26.83 -13.38 2.05
N TYR A 38 25.70 -14.04 2.27
CA TYR A 38 25.60 -15.45 2.67
C TYR A 38 24.71 -16.22 1.69
N GLU A 39 24.97 -17.51 1.52
CA GLU A 39 24.47 -18.31 0.39
C GLU A 39 22.97 -18.64 0.48
N LYS A 40 22.44 -18.91 1.67
CA LYS A 40 21.06 -19.37 1.81
C LYS A 40 20.04 -18.25 1.62
N ILE A 41 18.99 -18.56 0.87
CA ILE A 41 17.82 -17.71 0.63
C ILE A 41 16.65 -18.25 1.45
N TYR A 42 15.88 -17.35 2.08
CA TYR A 42 14.75 -17.68 2.94
C TYR A 42 13.47 -17.04 2.40
N LEU A 43 12.33 -17.68 2.63
CA LEU A 43 11.02 -17.10 2.34
C LEU A 43 10.67 -16.05 3.40
N ILE A 44 10.02 -14.97 3.01
CA ILE A 44 9.56 -13.93 3.95
C ILE A 44 8.26 -14.41 4.61
N LYS A 45 8.40 -15.18 5.69
CA LYS A 45 7.34 -15.57 6.64
C LYS A 45 7.94 -15.48 8.03
N ASP A 46 7.15 -15.11 9.05
CA ASP A 46 7.66 -14.87 10.41
C ASP A 46 8.56 -15.99 10.94
N ALA A 47 8.14 -17.25 10.81
CA ALA A 47 8.92 -18.41 11.25
C ALA A 47 10.23 -18.64 10.45
N SER A 48 10.30 -18.17 9.21
CA SER A 48 11.47 -18.34 8.33
C SER A 48 12.53 -17.27 8.54
N VAL A 49 12.15 -16.12 9.12
CA VAL A 49 13.07 -15.02 9.45
C VAL A 49 13.91 -15.40 10.66
N GLU A 50 13.27 -15.85 11.74
CA GLU A 50 13.96 -16.28 12.96
C GLU A 50 14.95 -17.41 12.66
N GLN A 51 14.52 -18.39 11.84
CA GLN A 51 15.38 -19.46 11.34
C GLN A 51 16.60 -18.92 10.58
N ALA A 52 16.45 -17.87 9.76
CA ALA A 52 17.56 -17.32 8.98
C ALA A 52 18.67 -16.75 9.88
N PHE A 53 18.31 -16.04 10.95
CA PHE A 53 19.27 -15.50 11.91
C PHE A 53 19.89 -16.60 12.76
N ASP A 54 19.10 -17.57 13.23
CA ASP A 54 19.61 -18.73 13.97
C ASP A 54 20.64 -19.53 13.16
N GLU A 55 20.39 -19.76 11.88
CA GLU A 55 21.31 -20.50 11.01
C GLU A 55 22.61 -19.74 10.73
N ILE A 56 22.56 -18.41 10.61
CA ILE A 56 23.76 -17.56 10.51
C ILE A 56 24.58 -17.63 11.81
N HIS A 57 23.93 -17.50 12.96
CA HIS A 57 24.59 -17.53 14.26
C HIS A 57 25.17 -18.91 14.59
N ALA A 58 24.50 -19.98 14.19
CA ALA A 58 24.98 -21.36 14.30
C ALA A 58 26.07 -21.70 13.26
N GLY A 59 26.42 -20.79 12.35
CA GLY A 59 27.42 -21.03 11.29
C GLY A 59 26.96 -22.02 10.22
N LYS A 60 25.66 -22.27 10.11
CA LYS A 60 25.05 -23.19 9.14
C LYS A 60 24.75 -22.52 7.79
N ASN A 61 24.84 -21.20 7.73
CA ASN A 61 24.77 -20.44 6.48
C ASN A 61 26.20 -20.02 6.07
N PRO A 62 26.79 -20.66 5.05
CA PRO A 62 28.12 -20.30 4.61
C PRO A 62 28.12 -18.93 3.91
N PRO A 63 29.20 -18.16 4.05
CA PRO A 63 29.37 -16.91 3.32
C PRO A 63 29.63 -17.17 1.83
N LEU A 64 29.09 -16.31 0.97
CA LEU A 64 29.37 -16.36 -0.46
C LEU A 64 30.81 -15.87 -0.72
N ASP A 65 31.55 -16.54 -1.60
CA ASP A 65 32.92 -16.17 -1.97
C ASP A 65 32.89 -14.98 -2.95
N GLU A 66 32.57 -13.80 -2.42
CA GLU A 66 32.54 -12.56 -3.17
C GLU A 66 33.89 -11.83 -3.07
N PRO A 67 34.38 -11.23 -4.18
CA PRO A 67 35.51 -10.32 -4.11
C PRO A 67 35.14 -9.14 -3.21
N LYS A 68 35.96 -8.88 -2.17
CA LYS A 68 35.70 -7.78 -1.25
C LYS A 68 35.87 -6.45 -1.98
N LEU A 69 34.78 -5.74 -2.21
CA LEU A 69 34.81 -4.36 -2.69
C LEU A 69 35.50 -3.49 -1.61
N SER A 70 36.68 -2.98 -1.92
CA SER A 70 37.38 -1.97 -1.11
C SER A 70 36.56 -0.68 -1.12
N LEU A 71 36.32 -0.09 0.06
CA LEU A 71 35.67 1.23 0.19
C LEU A 71 36.60 2.39 -0.17
N LYS A 72 37.88 2.13 -0.44
CA LYS A 72 38.76 3.15 -1.00
C LYS A 72 38.42 3.31 -2.48
N LYS A 73 38.35 4.55 -2.96
CA LYS A 73 38.39 4.85 -4.39
C LYS A 73 39.78 4.48 -4.89
N ASP A 74 39.99 3.20 -5.09
CA ASP A 74 41.21 2.68 -5.69
C ASP A 74 41.13 2.90 -7.21
N GLY A 75 42.29 3.07 -7.86
CA GLY A 75 42.38 3.45 -9.27
C GLY A 75 41.70 2.44 -10.20
N ALA A 76 41.40 2.86 -11.44
CA ALA A 76 40.79 1.99 -12.46
C ALA A 76 41.54 0.64 -12.61
N ASP A 77 42.85 0.62 -12.35
CA ASP A 77 43.71 -0.55 -12.45
C ASP A 77 43.34 -1.68 -11.46
N GLU A 78 43.00 -1.38 -10.20
CA GLU A 78 42.62 -2.43 -9.23
C GLU A 78 41.27 -3.08 -9.59
N THR A 79 40.35 -2.30 -10.16
CA THR A 79 39.05 -2.83 -10.63
C THR A 79 39.25 -3.77 -11.82
N VAL A 80 40.13 -3.40 -12.75
CA VAL A 80 40.48 -4.23 -13.91
C VAL A 80 41.20 -5.52 -13.46
N GLU A 81 42.09 -5.45 -12.46
CA GLU A 81 42.75 -6.64 -11.89
C GLU A 81 41.74 -7.61 -11.28
N ILE A 82 40.76 -7.10 -10.52
CA ILE A 82 39.69 -7.93 -9.94
C ILE A 82 38.86 -8.58 -11.06
N ILE A 83 38.44 -7.81 -12.07
CA ILE A 83 37.65 -8.35 -13.18
C ILE A 83 38.43 -9.41 -13.94
N ASN A 84 39.71 -9.18 -14.26
CA ASN A 84 40.56 -10.16 -14.94
C ASN A 84 40.72 -11.43 -14.11
N PHE A 85 40.93 -11.31 -12.79
CA PHE A 85 41.00 -12.47 -11.89
C PHE A 85 39.68 -13.27 -11.86
N LEU A 86 38.53 -12.59 -11.86
CA LEU A 86 37.23 -13.26 -11.93
C LEU A 86 37.01 -13.95 -13.28
N ILE A 87 37.38 -13.29 -14.38
CA ILE A 87 37.35 -13.87 -15.73
C ILE A 87 38.23 -15.13 -15.78
N GLU A 88 39.41 -15.11 -15.19
CA GLU A 88 40.30 -16.28 -15.12
C GLU A 88 39.66 -17.45 -14.34
N LYS A 89 38.88 -17.19 -13.28
CA LYS A 89 38.14 -18.23 -12.56
C LYS A 89 37.07 -18.93 -13.41
N PHE A 90 36.55 -18.29 -14.46
CA PHE A 90 35.58 -18.93 -15.37
C PHE A 90 36.23 -19.93 -16.35
N PHE A 91 37.56 -19.90 -16.50
CA PHE A 91 38.24 -20.73 -17.48
C PHE A 91 38.63 -22.10 -16.91
N PRO A 92 38.34 -23.21 -17.61
CA PRO A 92 38.90 -24.52 -17.32
C PRO A 92 40.44 -24.51 -17.19
N GLU A 93 40.98 -25.26 -16.22
CA GLU A 93 42.43 -25.32 -15.93
C GLU A 93 43.29 -25.78 -17.13
N ASN A 94 42.71 -26.51 -18.09
CA ASN A 94 43.41 -27.13 -19.22
C ASN A 94 43.39 -26.32 -20.54
N LEU A 95 42.99 -25.04 -20.51
CA LEU A 95 42.97 -24.18 -21.71
C LEU A 95 44.38 -23.66 -22.05
N SER A 96 44.69 -23.58 -23.34
CA SER A 96 45.89 -22.88 -23.82
C SER A 96 45.79 -21.38 -23.57
N GLU A 97 46.92 -20.71 -23.38
CA GLU A 97 46.98 -19.27 -23.15
C GLU A 97 46.35 -18.44 -24.29
N GLU A 98 46.45 -18.93 -25.53
CA GLU A 98 45.82 -18.30 -26.70
C GLU A 98 44.29 -18.42 -26.65
N ALA A 99 43.77 -19.57 -26.23
CA ALA A 99 42.33 -19.77 -26.05
C ALA A 99 41.78 -18.95 -24.88
N LYS A 100 42.52 -18.81 -23.77
CA LYS A 100 42.16 -17.94 -22.64
C LYS A 100 42.06 -16.47 -23.07
N ARG A 101 43.02 -15.97 -23.85
CA ARG A 101 42.99 -14.59 -24.38
C ARG A 101 41.80 -14.36 -25.31
N SER A 102 41.52 -15.31 -26.20
CA SER A 102 40.36 -15.22 -27.10
C SER A 102 39.04 -15.21 -26.33
N ALA A 103 38.92 -16.03 -25.28
CA ALA A 103 37.73 -16.09 -24.43
C ALA A 103 37.57 -14.81 -23.60
N ALA A 104 38.65 -14.27 -23.03
CA ALA A 104 38.62 -13.01 -22.30
C ALA A 104 38.19 -11.83 -23.19
N ASN A 105 38.72 -11.74 -24.41
CA ASN A 105 38.32 -10.71 -25.37
C ASN A 105 36.83 -10.82 -25.73
N PHE A 106 36.33 -12.03 -25.96
CA PHE A 106 34.91 -12.25 -26.21
C PHE A 106 34.02 -11.79 -25.04
N LEU A 107 34.42 -12.07 -23.79
CA LEU A 107 33.68 -11.61 -22.61
C LEU A 107 33.64 -10.08 -22.50
N TRP A 108 34.75 -9.40 -22.82
CA TRP A 108 34.80 -7.93 -22.86
C TRP A 108 33.95 -7.36 -24.00
N GLU A 109 33.96 -7.97 -25.18
CA GLU A 109 33.11 -7.56 -26.30
C GLU A 109 31.61 -7.71 -25.98
N CYS A 110 31.24 -8.74 -25.21
CA CYS A 110 29.86 -8.96 -24.77
C CYS A 110 29.45 -8.15 -23.53
N TRP A 111 30.35 -7.37 -22.92
CA TRP A 111 30.07 -6.65 -21.68
C TRP A 111 28.87 -5.69 -21.83
N ASP A 112 28.90 -4.85 -22.87
CA ASP A 112 27.85 -3.86 -23.10
C ASP A 112 26.47 -4.52 -23.31
N ASP A 113 26.44 -5.64 -24.03
CA ASP A 113 25.22 -6.43 -24.23
C ASP A 113 24.73 -7.08 -22.93
N ALA A 114 25.65 -7.64 -22.13
CA ALA A 114 25.32 -8.25 -20.85
C ALA A 114 24.77 -7.21 -19.84
N GLU A 115 25.42 -6.04 -19.75
CA GLU A 115 24.97 -4.92 -18.92
C GLU A 115 23.59 -4.42 -19.37
N PHE A 116 23.38 -4.27 -20.69
CA PHE A 116 22.09 -3.87 -21.25
C PHE A 116 20.98 -4.88 -20.91
N LEU A 117 21.24 -6.17 -21.07
CA LEU A 117 20.29 -7.24 -20.76
C LEU A 117 19.96 -7.28 -19.26
N GLU A 118 20.97 -7.18 -18.40
CA GLU A 118 20.76 -7.17 -16.95
C GLU A 118 19.89 -5.98 -16.53
N LYS A 119 20.22 -4.77 -17.01
CA LYS A 119 19.45 -3.56 -16.73
C LYS A 119 18.02 -3.68 -17.23
N THR A 120 17.83 -4.12 -18.47
CA THR A 120 16.50 -4.27 -19.06
C THR A 120 15.67 -5.31 -18.30
N THR A 121 16.28 -6.40 -17.86
CA THR A 121 15.61 -7.43 -17.06
C THR A 121 15.15 -6.85 -15.73
N ARG A 122 16.02 -6.12 -15.03
CA ARG A 122 15.66 -5.43 -13.78
C ARG A 122 14.51 -4.43 -13.97
N ASP A 123 14.55 -3.66 -15.06
CA ASP A 123 13.49 -2.69 -15.37
C ASP A 123 12.15 -3.41 -15.67
N ILE A 124 12.17 -4.51 -16.42
CA ILE A 124 10.98 -5.33 -16.69
C ILE A 124 10.41 -5.90 -15.39
N ASP A 125 11.26 -6.46 -14.53
CA ASP A 125 10.83 -7.03 -13.26
C ASP A 125 10.21 -5.97 -12.36
N TYR A 126 10.80 -4.77 -12.29
CA TYR A 126 10.25 -3.62 -11.56
C TYR A 126 8.88 -3.19 -12.12
N LEU A 127 8.77 -2.98 -13.44
CA LEU A 127 7.51 -2.59 -14.07
C LEU A 127 6.41 -3.64 -13.83
N LYS A 128 6.80 -4.92 -13.84
CA LYS A 128 5.88 -6.03 -13.59
C LYS A 128 5.43 -6.07 -12.12
N SER A 129 6.37 -6.02 -11.17
CA SER A 129 6.07 -6.19 -9.74
C SER A 129 5.44 -4.95 -9.10
N GLU A 130 5.95 -3.76 -9.41
CA GLU A 130 5.55 -2.54 -8.70
C GLU A 130 4.41 -1.79 -9.39
N ILE A 131 4.19 -2.01 -10.68
CA ILE A 131 3.20 -1.26 -11.46
C ILE A 131 2.09 -2.17 -11.98
N TRP A 132 2.44 -3.18 -12.78
CA TRP A 132 1.44 -4.00 -13.47
C TRP A 132 0.65 -4.89 -12.51
N LEU A 133 1.31 -5.66 -11.64
CA LEU A 133 0.63 -6.56 -10.71
C LEU A 133 -0.32 -5.82 -9.75
N PRO A 134 0.08 -4.71 -9.09
CA PRO A 134 -0.82 -3.97 -8.21
C PRO A 134 -2.03 -3.35 -8.94
N PHE A 135 -1.85 -2.95 -10.20
CA PHE A 135 -2.95 -2.50 -11.05
C PHE A 135 -3.89 -3.66 -11.39
N GLU A 136 -3.35 -4.79 -11.85
CA GLU A 136 -4.11 -5.98 -12.22
C GLU A 136 -4.95 -6.51 -11.05
N HIS A 137 -4.36 -6.58 -9.85
CA HIS A 137 -5.06 -6.99 -8.63
C HIS A 137 -6.30 -6.13 -8.36
N ARG A 138 -6.16 -4.79 -8.39
CA ARG A 138 -7.28 -3.85 -8.21
C ARG A 138 -8.30 -3.94 -9.35
N ALA A 139 -7.83 -4.10 -10.59
CA ALA A 139 -8.71 -4.26 -11.75
C ALA A 139 -9.58 -5.52 -11.65
N ARG A 140 -9.03 -6.61 -11.10
CA ARG A 140 -9.78 -7.85 -10.83
C ARG A 140 -10.81 -7.68 -9.72
N VAL A 141 -10.52 -6.91 -8.67
CA VAL A 141 -11.51 -6.52 -7.65
C VAL A 141 -12.65 -5.73 -8.28
N LEU A 142 -12.35 -4.69 -9.05
CA LEU A 142 -13.37 -3.89 -9.74
C LEU A 142 -14.16 -4.72 -10.76
N HIS A 143 -13.54 -5.74 -11.36
CA HIS A 143 -14.22 -6.68 -12.24
C HIS A 143 -15.22 -7.55 -11.49
N HIS A 144 -14.84 -8.08 -10.33
CA HIS A 144 -15.74 -8.86 -9.48
C HIS A 144 -17.02 -8.09 -9.14
N PHE A 145 -16.91 -6.80 -8.80
CA PHE A 145 -18.05 -5.95 -8.45
C PHE A 145 -18.78 -5.35 -9.66
N GLY A 146 -18.30 -5.62 -10.89
CA GLY A 146 -18.94 -5.18 -12.13
C GLY A 146 -18.71 -3.70 -12.47
N TYR A 147 -17.70 -3.06 -11.89
CA TYR A 147 -17.26 -1.71 -12.27
C TYR A 147 -16.33 -1.72 -13.48
N LEU A 148 -15.60 -2.82 -13.68
CA LEU A 148 -14.70 -3.03 -14.83
C LEU A 148 -15.02 -4.34 -15.54
N ASP A 149 -14.97 -4.37 -16.86
CA ASP A 149 -14.83 -5.62 -17.60
C ASP A 149 -13.34 -5.80 -17.91
N PHE A 150 -12.64 -6.53 -17.04
CA PHE A 150 -11.20 -6.72 -17.15
C PHE A 150 -10.80 -7.49 -18.42
N PRO A 151 -11.47 -8.61 -18.79
CA PRO A 151 -11.21 -9.29 -20.07
C PRO A 151 -11.37 -8.39 -21.31
N SER A 152 -12.40 -7.54 -21.36
CA SER A 152 -12.62 -6.65 -22.51
C SER A 152 -11.94 -5.27 -22.39
N GLN A 153 -11.26 -5.00 -21.27
CA GLN A 153 -10.59 -3.74 -20.95
C GLN A 153 -11.53 -2.52 -21.05
N LYS A 154 -12.77 -2.67 -20.58
CA LYS A 154 -13.79 -1.62 -20.66
C LYS A 154 -14.34 -1.25 -19.29
N VAL A 155 -14.47 0.04 -19.04
CA VAL A 155 -15.21 0.56 -17.88
C VAL A 155 -16.70 0.37 -18.12
N THR A 156 -17.40 -0.24 -17.17
CA THR A 156 -18.85 -0.44 -17.26
C THR A 156 -19.59 0.87 -17.01
N THR A 157 -20.90 0.92 -17.29
CA THR A 157 -21.73 2.08 -16.92
C THR A 157 -21.64 2.40 -15.43
N ARG A 158 -21.47 1.37 -14.59
CA ARG A 158 -21.27 1.55 -13.14
C ARG A 158 -19.90 2.08 -12.80
N GLY A 159 -18.86 1.55 -13.43
CA GLY A 159 -17.50 2.02 -13.24
C GLY A 159 -17.32 3.49 -13.59
N LYS A 160 -18.08 4.00 -14.58
CA LYS A 160 -18.04 5.42 -14.96
C LYS A 160 -18.46 6.33 -13.82
N TRP A 161 -19.64 6.10 -13.22
CA TRP A 161 -20.07 6.94 -12.11
C TRP A 161 -19.28 6.69 -10.83
N LEU A 162 -18.76 5.46 -10.61
CA LEU A 162 -17.86 5.19 -9.50
C LEU A 162 -16.56 6.01 -9.63
N ALA A 163 -16.04 6.15 -10.85
CA ALA A 163 -14.85 6.95 -11.13
C ALA A 163 -15.08 8.47 -10.92
N ASP A 164 -16.32 8.93 -11.02
CA ASP A 164 -16.69 10.32 -10.71
C ASP A 164 -16.71 10.58 -9.19
N LEU A 165 -16.77 9.54 -8.35
CA LEU A 165 -16.83 9.66 -6.91
C LEU A 165 -15.42 9.87 -6.30
N ARG A 166 -15.06 11.13 -6.04
CA ARG A 166 -13.75 11.52 -5.49
C ARG A 166 -13.73 11.53 -3.97
N VAL A 167 -13.85 10.35 -3.37
CA VAL A 167 -13.80 10.14 -1.91
C VAL A 167 -12.67 9.17 -1.54
N ASP A 168 -12.32 9.10 -0.25
CA ASP A 168 -11.20 8.26 0.22
C ASP A 168 -11.43 6.76 -0.02
N ARG A 169 -12.69 6.31 0.12
CA ARG A 169 -13.09 4.90 0.02
C ARG A 169 -14.18 4.70 -1.05
N PRO A 170 -13.89 4.93 -2.34
CA PRO A 170 -14.91 5.01 -3.38
C PRO A 170 -15.61 3.67 -3.62
N LEU A 171 -14.89 2.54 -3.55
CA LEU A 171 -15.49 1.21 -3.73
C LEU A 171 -16.53 0.92 -2.64
N LEU A 172 -16.18 1.14 -1.37
CA LEU A 172 -17.09 0.93 -0.24
C LEU A 172 -18.33 1.83 -0.33
N VAL A 173 -18.16 3.12 -0.66
CA VAL A 173 -19.30 4.03 -0.87
C VAL A 173 -20.14 3.57 -2.07
N GLY A 174 -19.50 3.21 -3.18
CA GLY A 174 -20.17 2.71 -4.38
C GLY A 174 -21.00 1.44 -4.12
N GLU A 175 -20.48 0.52 -3.32
CA GLU A 175 -21.21 -0.67 -2.89
C GLU A 175 -22.38 -0.30 -1.95
N ALA A 176 -22.20 0.63 -1.01
CA ALA A 176 -23.30 1.13 -0.18
C ALA A 176 -24.45 1.70 -1.04
N LEU A 177 -24.11 2.48 -2.06
CA LEU A 177 -25.07 3.03 -3.02
C LEU A 177 -25.75 1.91 -3.80
N ARG A 178 -25.00 0.94 -4.31
CA ARG A 178 -25.54 -0.21 -5.07
C ARG A 178 -26.51 -1.06 -4.24
N HIS A 179 -26.25 -1.19 -2.94
CA HIS A 179 -27.10 -1.93 -2.01
C HIS A 179 -28.34 -1.14 -1.56
N GLY A 180 -28.51 0.10 -2.04
CA GLY A 180 -29.64 0.96 -1.68
C GLY A 180 -29.63 1.32 -0.20
N LEU A 181 -28.45 1.45 0.40
CA LEU A 181 -28.33 1.75 1.83
C LEU A 181 -28.83 3.18 2.09
N PHE A 182 -28.36 4.15 1.30
CA PHE A 182 -28.65 5.59 1.48
C PHE A 182 -30.13 5.93 1.40
N GLU A 183 -30.89 5.26 0.54
CA GLU A 183 -32.31 5.51 0.28
C GLU A 183 -33.20 5.22 1.50
N LYS A 184 -32.70 4.43 2.46
CA LYS A 184 -33.42 4.01 3.66
C LYS A 184 -33.02 4.79 4.90
N LEU A 185 -32.04 5.69 4.79
CA LEU A 185 -31.46 6.39 5.91
C LEU A 185 -32.04 7.79 6.07
N GLN A 186 -31.96 8.31 7.28
CA GLN A 186 -32.17 9.72 7.58
C GLN A 186 -30.85 10.50 7.40
N THR A 187 -30.96 11.82 7.27
CA THR A 187 -29.80 12.72 7.12
C THR A 187 -28.73 12.51 8.19
N LYS A 188 -29.12 12.40 9.46
CA LYS A 188 -28.17 12.14 10.57
C LYS A 188 -27.41 10.81 10.43
N GLN A 189 -28.08 9.77 9.95
CA GLN A 189 -27.47 8.45 9.73
C GLN A 189 -26.51 8.47 8.53
N VAL A 190 -26.89 9.17 7.45
CA VAL A 190 -26.01 9.38 6.28
C VAL A 190 -24.77 10.18 6.67
N ALA A 191 -24.90 11.19 7.54
CA ALA A 191 -23.77 11.95 8.05
C ALA A 191 -22.81 11.05 8.85
N GLY A 192 -23.35 10.23 9.77
CA GLY A 192 -22.55 9.29 10.55
C GLY A 192 -21.82 8.26 9.68
N LEU A 193 -22.52 7.63 8.73
CA LEU A 193 -21.91 6.66 7.81
C LEU A 193 -20.79 7.29 6.97
N MET A 194 -21.03 8.48 6.40
CA MET A 194 -20.01 9.14 5.59
C MET A 194 -18.83 9.64 6.42
N ALA A 195 -19.04 10.09 7.65
CA ALA A 195 -17.95 10.46 8.55
C ALA A 195 -17.09 9.24 8.92
N ALA A 196 -17.71 8.09 9.17
CA ALA A 196 -17.01 6.84 9.45
C ALA A 196 -16.07 6.42 8.30
N LEU A 197 -16.48 6.73 7.06
CA LEU A 197 -15.76 6.39 5.83
C LEU A 197 -14.76 7.47 5.37
N ALA A 198 -14.99 8.74 5.69
CA ALA A 198 -14.11 9.85 5.32
C ALA A 198 -13.03 10.13 6.38
N ALA A 199 -13.21 9.64 7.61
CA ALA A 199 -12.24 9.83 8.67
C ALA A 199 -11.03 8.91 8.53
N ASP A 200 -9.89 9.43 9.01
CA ASP A 200 -8.68 8.64 9.25
C ASP A 200 -8.99 7.61 10.35
N SER A 201 -8.61 6.34 10.13
CA SER A 201 -9.00 5.22 11.00
C SER A 201 -8.35 5.24 12.38
N ASP A 202 -7.17 5.84 12.50
CA ASP A 202 -6.35 5.92 13.72
C ASP A 202 -6.69 7.12 14.61
N ARG A 203 -7.50 8.06 14.12
CA ARG A 203 -7.87 9.26 14.87
C ARG A 203 -9.06 9.01 15.79
N ASN A 204 -9.00 9.58 16.99
CA ASN A 204 -10.12 9.56 17.92
C ASN A 204 -10.83 10.93 17.91
N TYR A 205 -12.12 10.94 17.59
CA TYR A 205 -12.97 12.13 17.56
C TYR A 205 -13.88 12.25 18.78
N GLY A 206 -13.61 11.48 19.83
CA GLY A 206 -14.17 11.68 21.15
C GLY A 206 -14.91 10.49 21.74
N GLU A 207 -15.55 10.73 22.87
CA GLU A 207 -16.17 9.71 23.73
C GLU A 207 -17.69 9.53 23.51
N LEU A 208 -18.24 10.09 22.43
CA LEU A 208 -19.68 9.97 22.15
C LEU A 208 -20.08 8.51 21.90
N TYR A 209 -21.12 8.06 22.59
CA TYR A 209 -21.74 6.76 22.32
C TYR A 209 -22.52 6.81 21.00
N LEU A 210 -22.36 5.75 20.21
CA LEU A 210 -23.20 5.48 19.04
C LEU A 210 -24.66 5.34 19.50
N SER A 211 -25.58 5.95 18.76
CA SER A 211 -27.00 5.66 18.90
C SER A 211 -27.30 4.24 18.39
N ASP A 212 -28.38 3.62 18.86
CA ASP A 212 -28.84 2.33 18.32
C ASP A 212 -29.13 2.43 16.82
N GLU A 213 -29.64 3.58 16.38
CA GLU A 213 -29.97 3.86 14.97
C GLU A 213 -28.73 3.88 14.07
N ILE A 214 -27.61 4.46 14.51
CA ILE A 214 -26.37 4.47 13.71
C ILE A 214 -25.65 3.12 13.81
N LEU A 215 -25.70 2.46 14.98
CA LEU A 215 -25.12 1.14 15.16
C LEU A 215 -25.74 0.14 14.18
N ASP A 216 -27.08 0.13 14.06
CA ASP A 216 -27.81 -0.69 13.08
C ASP A 216 -27.38 -0.44 11.64
N VAL A 217 -27.04 0.80 11.29
CA VAL A 217 -26.57 1.17 9.94
C VAL A 217 -25.15 0.68 9.71
N LEU A 218 -24.27 0.86 10.69
CA LEU A 218 -22.88 0.42 10.62
C LEU A 218 -22.80 -1.11 10.54
N THR A 219 -23.61 -1.85 11.31
CA THR A 219 -23.70 -3.31 11.22
C THR A 219 -24.16 -3.79 9.85
N LYS A 220 -25.17 -3.14 9.25
CA LYS A 220 -25.58 -3.47 7.86
C LYS A 220 -24.47 -3.18 6.85
N PHE A 221 -23.64 -2.19 7.12
CA PHE A 221 -22.52 -1.82 6.27
C PHE A 221 -21.30 -2.72 6.46
N GLU A 222 -21.13 -3.33 7.65
CA GLU A 222 -20.09 -4.34 7.91
C GLU A 222 -20.19 -5.53 6.96
N ASP A 223 -21.40 -5.96 6.57
CA ASP A 223 -21.58 -7.01 5.56
C ASP A 223 -20.96 -6.62 4.21
N ILE A 224 -21.09 -5.34 3.83
CA ILE A 224 -20.51 -4.79 2.61
C ILE A 224 -18.99 -4.75 2.73
N ILE A 225 -18.47 -4.25 3.85
CA ILE A 225 -17.02 -4.22 4.13
C ILE A 225 -16.46 -5.63 4.06
N PHE A 226 -17.07 -6.59 4.74
CA PHE A 226 -16.61 -7.97 4.77
C PHE A 226 -16.53 -8.58 3.37
N ASN A 227 -17.56 -8.34 2.55
CA ASN A 227 -17.57 -8.82 1.17
C ASN A 227 -16.45 -8.18 0.33
N VAL A 228 -16.28 -6.85 0.42
CA VAL A 228 -15.21 -6.11 -0.28
C VAL A 228 -13.83 -6.60 0.17
N SER A 229 -13.57 -6.64 1.47
CA SER A 229 -12.30 -7.08 2.04
C SER A 229 -11.95 -8.52 1.66
N ASN A 230 -12.94 -9.42 1.60
CA ASN A 230 -12.72 -10.80 1.17
C ASN A 230 -12.30 -10.89 -0.30
N VAL A 231 -12.89 -10.06 -1.17
CA VAL A 231 -12.53 -10.02 -2.59
C VAL A 231 -11.17 -9.34 -2.79
N GLU A 232 -10.87 -8.28 -2.05
CA GLU A 232 -9.57 -7.61 -2.03
C GLU A 232 -8.46 -8.59 -1.62
N TRP A 233 -8.64 -9.29 -0.49
CA TRP A 233 -7.69 -10.30 -0.01
C TRP A 233 -7.43 -11.40 -1.05
N LYS A 234 -8.50 -11.94 -1.66
CA LYS A 234 -8.38 -13.00 -2.67
C LYS A 234 -7.60 -12.57 -3.91
N ASN A 235 -7.54 -11.27 -4.19
CA ASN A 235 -6.80 -10.71 -5.33
C ASN A 235 -5.47 -10.08 -4.91
N GLY A 236 -5.01 -10.25 -3.67
CA GLY A 236 -3.74 -9.67 -3.22
C GLY A 236 -3.76 -8.14 -3.10
N VAL A 237 -4.93 -7.58 -2.78
CA VAL A 237 -5.10 -6.17 -2.40
C VAL A 237 -5.30 -6.11 -0.89
N GLU A 238 -4.53 -5.25 -0.23
CA GLU A 238 -4.72 -4.97 1.20
C GLU A 238 -6.07 -4.27 1.41
N PRO A 239 -6.97 -4.80 2.26
CA PRO A 239 -8.26 -4.19 2.48
C PRO A 239 -8.18 -2.79 3.09
N ALA A 240 -9.23 -1.99 2.85
CA ALA A 240 -9.34 -0.68 3.47
C ALA A 240 -9.37 -0.79 5.02
N PRO A 241 -8.73 0.15 5.74
CA PRO A 241 -8.74 0.14 7.20
C PRO A 241 -10.14 0.40 7.77
N GLU A 242 -10.34 -0.06 9.01
CA GLU A 242 -11.62 -0.07 9.73
C GLU A 242 -12.34 1.29 9.76
N MET A 243 -13.67 1.23 9.94
CA MET A 243 -14.51 2.41 10.09
C MET A 243 -14.19 3.18 11.37
N ASN A 244 -14.27 4.50 11.29
CA ASN A 244 -14.12 5.32 12.47
C ASN A 244 -15.46 5.54 13.20
N PHE A 245 -15.71 4.76 14.24
CA PHE A 245 -16.95 4.84 15.03
C PHE A 245 -17.10 6.16 15.79
N SER A 246 -16.01 6.73 16.30
CA SER A 246 -16.06 8.02 16.99
C SER A 246 -16.45 9.16 16.05
N ALA A 247 -15.99 9.11 14.79
CA ALA A 247 -16.39 10.03 13.74
C ALA A 247 -17.88 9.87 13.39
N ALA A 248 -18.36 8.63 13.31
CA ALA A 248 -19.76 8.33 13.03
C ALA A 248 -20.70 8.93 14.07
N ALA A 249 -20.42 8.70 15.36
CA ALA A 249 -21.20 9.25 16.46
C ALA A 249 -21.20 10.78 16.46
N THR A 250 -20.03 11.38 16.23
CA THR A 250 -19.86 12.84 16.19
C THR A 250 -20.68 13.48 15.08
N ALA A 251 -20.57 12.98 13.85
CA ALA A 251 -21.29 13.55 12.72
C ALA A 251 -22.80 13.31 12.79
N GLU A 252 -23.23 12.16 13.32
CA GLU A 252 -24.65 11.90 13.56
C GLU A 252 -25.24 12.95 14.52
N ARG A 253 -24.62 13.14 15.70
CA ARG A 253 -25.11 14.12 16.70
C ARG A 253 -25.10 15.54 16.17
N TRP A 254 -24.07 15.90 15.41
CA TRP A 254 -24.01 17.20 14.76
C TRP A 254 -25.16 17.41 13.77
N ALA A 255 -25.43 16.40 12.93
CA ALA A 255 -26.48 16.45 11.93
C ALA A 255 -27.90 16.35 12.52
N ASP A 256 -28.04 15.76 13.72
CA ASP A 256 -29.29 15.74 14.50
C ASP A 256 -29.58 17.08 15.22
N GLY A 257 -28.73 18.10 15.03
CA GLY A 257 -29.00 19.46 15.46
C GLY A 257 -28.33 19.89 16.76
N MET A 258 -27.45 19.07 17.35
CA MET A 258 -26.70 19.41 18.57
C MET A 258 -25.97 20.77 18.44
N ALA A 259 -25.96 21.56 19.51
CA ALA A 259 -25.22 22.82 19.51
C ALA A 259 -23.71 22.58 19.48
N TRP A 260 -22.94 23.45 18.81
CA TRP A 260 -21.48 23.27 18.67
C TRP A 260 -20.77 23.16 20.01
N SER A 261 -21.09 24.03 20.95
CA SER A 261 -20.52 24.02 22.31
C SER A 261 -20.76 22.68 23.02
N ASP A 262 -21.93 22.09 22.83
CA ASP A 262 -22.29 20.81 23.45
C ASP A 262 -21.56 19.66 22.79
N LEU A 263 -21.40 19.70 21.45
CA LEU A 263 -20.65 18.70 20.70
C LEU A 263 -19.18 18.68 21.13
N VAL A 264 -18.52 19.84 21.20
CA VAL A 264 -17.13 19.97 21.66
C VAL A 264 -17.01 19.46 23.10
N PHE A 265 -17.92 19.88 23.98
CA PHE A 265 -17.89 19.46 25.38
C PHE A 265 -18.06 17.94 25.57
N GLN A 266 -18.98 17.31 24.83
CA GLN A 266 -19.27 15.88 24.97
C GLN A 266 -18.22 14.99 24.29
N THR A 267 -17.68 15.41 23.15
CA THR A 267 -16.63 14.65 22.45
C THR A 267 -15.30 14.72 23.20
N LYS A 268 -15.00 15.86 23.86
CA LYS A 268 -13.68 16.19 24.41
C LYS A 268 -12.55 16.16 23.36
N ALA A 269 -12.91 16.21 22.09
CA ALA A 269 -11.96 16.30 20.99
C ALA A 269 -11.51 17.75 20.80
N GLU A 270 -10.36 17.93 20.17
CA GLU A 270 -9.89 19.25 19.76
C GLU A 270 -10.85 19.84 18.73
N GLU A 271 -11.27 21.10 18.92
CA GLU A 271 -12.25 21.75 18.03
C GLU A 271 -11.84 21.73 16.57
N GLY A 272 -10.54 21.96 16.29
CA GLY A 272 -9.98 21.93 14.94
C GLY A 272 -10.11 20.56 14.26
N ASP A 273 -10.03 19.47 15.02
CA ASP A 273 -10.20 18.12 14.49
C ASP A 273 -11.67 17.82 14.15
N LEU A 274 -12.60 18.33 14.97
CA LEU A 274 -14.03 18.24 14.70
C LEU A 274 -14.41 19.06 13.45
N VAL A 275 -13.87 20.27 13.31
CA VAL A 275 -14.08 21.10 12.11
C VAL A 275 -13.57 20.37 10.86
N ARG A 276 -12.35 19.82 10.92
CA ARG A 276 -11.76 19.07 9.81
C ARG A 276 -12.58 17.83 9.46
N LEU A 277 -13.04 17.07 10.46
CA LEU A 277 -13.89 15.89 10.26
C LEU A 277 -15.18 16.24 9.52
N LEU A 278 -15.91 17.24 10.02
CA LEU A 278 -17.21 17.62 9.49
C LEU A 278 -17.09 18.27 8.11
N SER A 279 -16.02 19.05 7.86
CA SER A 279 -15.71 19.60 6.55
C SER A 279 -15.46 18.50 5.52
N ARG A 280 -14.57 17.54 5.83
CA ARG A 280 -14.31 16.37 4.95
C ARG A 280 -15.57 15.54 4.71
N THR A 281 -16.38 15.35 5.76
CA THR A 281 -17.65 14.62 5.65
C THR A 281 -18.61 15.34 4.70
N GLY A 282 -18.78 16.66 4.85
CA GLY A 282 -19.59 17.49 3.95
C GLY A 282 -19.08 17.46 2.51
N GLU A 283 -17.77 17.55 2.29
CA GLU A 283 -17.15 17.44 0.97
C GLU A 283 -17.42 16.07 0.33
N ALA A 284 -17.25 14.98 1.08
CA ALA A 284 -17.52 13.63 0.60
C ALA A 284 -19.01 13.44 0.24
N LEU A 285 -19.92 13.99 1.05
CA LEU A 285 -21.36 14.02 0.73
C LEU A 285 -21.65 14.83 -0.53
N MET A 286 -20.96 15.95 -0.76
CA MET A 286 -21.10 16.72 -2.00
C MET A 286 -20.61 15.93 -3.22
N GLN A 287 -19.59 15.08 -3.10
CA GLN A 287 -19.19 14.17 -4.18
C GLN A 287 -20.30 13.17 -4.51
N VAL A 288 -20.96 12.59 -3.50
CA VAL A 288 -22.12 11.72 -3.71
C VAL A 288 -23.28 12.50 -4.34
N ALA A 289 -23.53 13.74 -3.91
CA ALA A 289 -24.57 14.61 -4.45
C ALA A 289 -24.39 14.94 -5.94
N HIS A 290 -23.17 14.87 -6.48
CA HIS A 290 -22.92 15.06 -7.91
C HIS A 290 -23.39 13.88 -8.77
N LEU A 291 -23.67 12.71 -8.18
CA LEU A 291 -24.14 11.50 -8.89
C LEU A 291 -25.64 11.54 -9.25
N LYS A 292 -26.19 12.72 -9.53
CA LYS A 292 -27.63 12.96 -9.75
C LYS A 292 -28.26 12.13 -10.88
N ASP A 293 -27.46 11.80 -11.91
CA ASP A 293 -27.93 11.09 -13.10
C ASP A 293 -27.87 9.57 -12.94
N SER A 294 -26.99 9.06 -12.07
CA SER A 294 -26.78 7.62 -11.86
C SER A 294 -27.39 7.08 -10.56
N ASN A 295 -27.43 7.90 -9.50
CA ASN A 295 -27.88 7.53 -8.15
C ASN A 295 -28.76 8.66 -7.58
N THR A 296 -29.88 8.97 -8.23
CA THR A 296 -30.67 10.18 -7.97
C THR A 296 -31.16 10.32 -6.52
N GLU A 297 -31.70 9.25 -5.92
CA GLU A 297 -32.21 9.28 -4.54
C GLU A 297 -31.08 9.47 -3.52
N ALA A 298 -29.99 8.72 -3.67
CA ALA A 298 -28.81 8.86 -2.84
C ALA A 298 -28.15 10.24 -2.97
N ALA A 299 -28.10 10.79 -4.19
CA ALA A 299 -27.57 12.12 -4.45
C ALA A 299 -28.43 13.22 -3.79
N ALA A 300 -29.75 13.06 -3.79
CA ALA A 300 -30.68 14.00 -3.14
C ALA A 300 -30.47 14.02 -1.62
N ILE A 301 -30.46 12.85 -0.96
CA ILE A 301 -30.24 12.79 0.48
C ILE A 301 -28.82 13.24 0.85
N ALA A 302 -27.79 12.88 0.08
CA ALA A 302 -26.43 13.31 0.33
C ALA A 302 -26.30 14.84 0.27
N ARG A 303 -26.97 15.49 -0.68
CA ARG A 303 -27.01 16.96 -0.78
C ARG A 303 -27.65 17.59 0.46
N THR A 304 -28.82 17.12 0.86
CA THR A 304 -29.50 17.63 2.07
C THR A 304 -28.66 17.40 3.31
N THR A 305 -28.03 16.23 3.44
CA THR A 305 -27.12 15.94 4.55
C THR A 305 -25.90 16.86 4.55
N ALA A 306 -25.30 17.13 3.38
CA ALA A 306 -24.18 18.05 3.27
C ALA A 306 -24.55 19.46 3.75
N GLU A 307 -25.74 19.96 3.39
CA GLU A 307 -26.24 21.27 3.84
C GLU A 307 -26.44 21.33 5.36
N VAL A 308 -26.87 20.22 5.98
CA VAL A 308 -27.03 20.09 7.44
C VAL A 308 -25.67 20.03 8.15
N VAL A 309 -24.71 19.28 7.60
CA VAL A 309 -23.37 19.13 8.17
C VAL A 309 -22.56 20.42 8.03
N LEU A 310 -22.62 21.09 6.87
CA LEU A 310 -21.89 22.32 6.55
C LEU A 310 -22.64 23.58 7.04
N ARG A 311 -23.14 23.54 8.27
CA ARG A 311 -23.69 24.70 8.98
C ARG A 311 -22.62 25.31 9.90
N GLU A 312 -22.83 26.56 10.32
CA GLU A 312 -21.96 27.24 11.29
C GLU A 312 -21.69 26.36 12.53
N PRO A 313 -20.43 26.19 12.96
CA PRO A 313 -19.22 26.95 12.58
C PRO A 313 -18.35 26.28 11.49
N ILE A 314 -18.88 25.29 10.77
CA ILE A 314 -18.11 24.49 9.80
C ILE A 314 -17.96 25.21 8.45
N ARG A 315 -18.89 26.14 8.16
CA ARG A 315 -19.04 26.80 6.85
C ARG A 315 -18.02 27.90 6.59
#